data_AF-A0A2A6J2V7-F1
#
_entry.id   AF-A0A2A6J2V7-F1
#
_cell.length_a   1.000
_cell.length_b   1.000
_cell.length_c   1.000
_cell.angle_alpha   90.00
_cell.angle_beta   90.00
_cell.angle_gamma   90.00
#
_symmetry.space_group_name_H-M   'P 1'
#
loop_
_entity.id
_entity.type
_entity.pdbx_description
1 polymer ?
#
loop_
_entity_poly.entity_id
_entity_poly.type
_entity_poly.pdbx_seq_one_letter_code
_entity_poly.pdbx_strand_id
1 'polypeptide(L)'
;MTSNPIDRIRDIIDPGDALGEVLFGLIMALTLTVGSRLVVKEEGLDAQELIAATIGCNVAWGIIDAVLFILGTTFYRSRRLRLFRQIKAAGSETAALKMLAKEFPIEEAPFSATAADADALYRSLLTLACRADPVKTSLSKSDLFAALAVFALVSATAIPAVIPFLLIDSAHLALRTSNLFLIMLLFVTGYAWAKFSGGRPFYAGMTMTGLGLLLVAIAIALGG
;
A
#
# COMPACT_ATOMS: atom_id res chain seq x y z
N MET A 1 16.44 24.73 2.13
CA MET A 1 15.42 24.06 2.98
C MET A 1 15.63 22.57 2.85
N THR A 2 16.31 21.97 3.83
CA THR A 2 16.61 20.54 3.85
C THR A 2 15.35 19.78 4.25
N SER A 3 14.59 19.32 3.26
CA SER A 3 13.45 18.41 3.46
C SER A 3 13.92 17.21 4.27
N ASN A 4 13.29 16.98 5.43
CA ASN A 4 13.56 15.83 6.27
C ASN A 4 13.35 14.55 5.42
N PRO A 5 14.22 13.52 5.50
CA PRO A 5 14.01 12.27 4.77
C PRO A 5 12.60 11.68 4.93
N ILE A 6 11.95 11.91 6.08
CA ILE A 6 10.56 11.51 6.35
C ILE A 6 9.54 12.27 5.49
N ASP A 7 9.74 13.58 5.28
CA ASP A 7 8.86 14.38 4.42
C ASP A 7 9.00 13.93 2.96
N ARG A 8 10.23 13.64 2.54
CA ARG A 8 10.50 13.11 1.20
C ARG A 8 9.86 11.73 0.98
N ILE A 9 9.73 10.89 2.01
CA ILE A 9 9.03 9.59 1.91
C ILE A 9 7.51 9.79 1.82
N ARG A 10 6.93 10.72 2.58
CA ARG A 10 5.48 11.06 2.49
C ARG A 10 5.09 11.71 1.17
N ASP A 11 6.00 12.43 0.54
CA ASP A 11 5.79 13.00 -0.80
C ASP A 11 5.86 11.93 -1.91
N ILE A 12 6.39 10.75 -1.59
CA ILE A 12 6.68 9.69 -2.57
C ILE A 12 5.68 8.52 -2.48
N ILE A 13 5.18 8.19 -1.28
CA ILE A 13 4.16 7.14 -1.07
C ILE A 13 2.98 7.75 -0.31
N ASP A 14 1.77 7.58 -0.84
CA ASP A 14 0.56 7.99 -0.14
C ASP A 14 0.49 7.26 1.21
N PRO A 15 0.23 7.94 2.33
CA PRO A 15 0.18 7.30 3.64
C PRO A 15 -0.84 6.15 3.72
N GLY A 16 -1.93 6.20 2.95
CA GLY A 16 -2.88 5.10 2.85
C GLY A 16 -2.27 3.86 2.22
N ASP A 17 -1.55 4.03 1.10
CA ASP A 17 -0.84 2.95 0.42
C ASP A 17 0.23 2.35 1.35
N ALA A 18 1.06 3.18 1.99
CA ALA A 18 2.09 2.73 2.93
C ALA A 18 1.51 1.92 4.10
N LEU A 19 0.36 2.32 4.65
CA LEU A 19 -0.32 1.59 5.73
C LEU A 19 -0.90 0.26 5.23
N GLY A 20 -1.37 0.20 3.98
CA GLY A 20 -1.79 -1.04 3.33
C GLY A 20 -0.63 -2.03 3.17
N GLU A 21 0.54 -1.55 2.72
CA GLU A 21 1.75 -2.37 2.60
C GLU A 21 2.20 -2.94 3.95
N VAL A 22 2.17 -2.10 5.01
CA VAL A 22 2.46 -2.56 6.37
C VAL A 22 1.44 -3.62 6.83
N LEU A 23 0.16 -3.43 6.52
CA LEU A 23 -0.89 -4.38 6.87
C LEU A 23 -0.63 -5.76 6.25
N PHE A 24 -0.33 -5.81 4.94
CA PHE A 24 0.00 -7.06 4.26
C PHE A 24 1.26 -7.69 4.85
N GLY A 25 2.31 -6.89 5.06
CA GLY A 25 3.55 -7.30 5.72
C GLY A 25 3.32 -7.99 7.07
N LEU A 26 2.46 -7.41 7.91
CA LEU A 26 2.12 -7.95 9.23
C LEU A 26 1.26 -9.22 9.14
N ILE A 27 0.30 -9.26 8.21
CA ILE A 27 -0.55 -10.43 7.99
C ILE A 27 0.30 -11.63 7.55
N MET A 28 1.23 -11.46 6.61
CA MET A 28 2.10 -12.56 6.17
C MET A 28 2.97 -13.10 7.30
N ALA A 29 3.62 -12.22 8.06
CA ALA A 29 4.43 -12.63 9.20
C ALA A 29 3.58 -13.37 10.25
N LEU A 30 2.39 -12.86 10.53
CA LEU A 30 1.45 -13.47 11.47
C LEU A 30 0.94 -14.84 10.96
N THR A 31 0.75 -15.00 9.65
CA THR A 31 0.38 -16.29 9.04
C THR A 31 1.45 -17.34 9.30
N LEU A 32 2.73 -17.03 9.10
CA LEU A 32 3.81 -17.99 9.38
C LEU A 32 3.95 -18.32 10.86
N THR A 33 3.85 -17.33 11.75
CA THR A 33 3.98 -17.56 13.19
C THR A 33 2.75 -18.23 13.81
N VAL A 34 1.54 -18.01 13.28
CA VAL A 34 0.34 -18.74 13.73
C VAL A 34 0.25 -20.12 13.08
N GLY A 35 0.56 -20.24 11.79
CA GLY A 35 0.56 -21.48 11.02
C GLY A 35 1.55 -22.50 11.57
N SER A 36 2.79 -22.07 11.86
CA SER A 36 3.80 -22.92 12.52
C SER A 36 3.28 -23.51 13.84
N ARG A 37 2.52 -22.77 14.64
CA ARG A 37 1.92 -23.30 15.88
C ARG A 37 0.93 -24.45 15.64
N LEU A 38 0.23 -24.44 14.51
CA LEU A 38 -0.81 -25.41 14.20
C LEU A 38 -0.22 -26.69 13.58
N VAL A 39 0.83 -26.55 12.79
CA VAL A 39 1.54 -27.67 12.13
C VAL A 39 2.54 -28.35 13.08
N VAL A 40 3.27 -27.59 13.90
CA VAL A 40 4.41 -28.09 14.71
C VAL A 40 3.98 -28.84 15.99
N LYS A 41 2.73 -29.27 16.10
CA LYS A 41 2.29 -30.10 17.24
C LYS A 41 3.05 -31.44 17.33
N GLU A 42 3.75 -31.88 16.28
CA GLU A 42 4.39 -33.20 16.22
C GLU A 42 5.94 -33.20 16.22
N GLU A 43 6.64 -32.16 15.73
CA GLU A 43 8.10 -32.21 15.53
C GLU A 43 8.94 -31.20 16.34
N GLY A 44 8.32 -30.28 17.10
CA GLY A 44 9.02 -29.27 17.89
C GLY A 44 9.39 -28.01 17.10
N LEU A 45 9.32 -26.84 17.75
CA LEU A 45 9.52 -25.53 17.09
C LEU A 45 11.00 -25.22 16.90
N ASP A 46 11.48 -25.23 15.65
CA ASP A 46 12.75 -24.62 15.29
C ASP A 46 12.58 -23.10 15.09
N ALA A 47 13.10 -22.33 16.05
CA ALA A 47 13.06 -20.87 16.01
C ALA A 47 13.90 -20.30 14.85
N GLN A 48 15.02 -20.94 14.48
CA GLN A 48 15.88 -20.43 13.41
C GLN A 48 15.21 -20.58 12.05
N GLU A 49 14.58 -21.73 11.82
CA GLU A 49 13.81 -21.97 10.60
C GLU A 49 12.64 -20.99 10.49
N LEU A 50 11.90 -20.77 11.57
CA LEU A 50 10.78 -19.82 11.58
C LEU A 50 11.22 -18.37 11.36
N ILE A 51 12.34 -17.94 11.95
CA ILE A 51 12.94 -16.62 11.71
C ILE A 51 13.30 -16.48 10.23
N ALA A 52 14.02 -17.46 9.68
CA ALA A 52 14.45 -17.45 8.28
C ALA A 52 13.25 -17.42 7.32
N ALA A 53 12.23 -18.23 7.59
CA ALA A 53 10.99 -18.26 6.80
C ALA A 53 10.25 -16.92 6.87
N THR A 54 10.13 -16.32 8.06
CA THR A 54 9.43 -15.04 8.26
C THR A 54 10.15 -13.89 7.55
N ILE A 55 11.48 -13.78 7.71
CA ILE A 55 12.27 -12.75 7.01
C ILE A 55 12.21 -12.98 5.50
N GLY A 56 12.41 -14.22 5.06
CA GLY A 56 12.41 -14.58 3.64
C GLY A 56 11.08 -14.27 2.96
N CYS A 57 9.96 -14.61 3.60
CA CYS A 57 8.61 -14.35 3.08
C CYS A 57 8.35 -12.85 2.90
N ASN A 58 8.58 -12.05 3.94
CA ASN A 58 8.38 -10.61 3.87
C ASN A 58 9.32 -9.89 2.89
N VAL A 59 10.58 -10.32 2.80
CA VAL A 59 11.53 -9.79 1.82
C VAL A 59 11.10 -10.13 0.40
N ALA A 60 10.69 -11.38 0.15
CA ALA A 60 10.21 -11.82 -1.16
C ALA A 60 8.96 -11.02 -1.57
N TRP A 61 8.02 -10.84 -0.66
CA TRP A 61 6.82 -10.05 -0.92
C TRP A 61 7.14 -8.57 -1.15
N GLY A 62 8.04 -7.97 -0.35
CA GLY A 62 8.48 -6.59 -0.58
C GLY A 62 9.12 -6.39 -1.97
N ILE A 63 9.82 -7.39 -2.51
CA ILE A 63 10.35 -7.35 -3.88
C ILE A 63 9.21 -7.36 -4.89
N ILE A 64 8.20 -8.22 -4.68
CA ILE A 64 7.01 -8.30 -5.53
C ILE A 64 6.30 -6.94 -5.54
N ASP A 65 6.04 -6.34 -4.38
CA ASP A 65 5.37 -5.04 -4.28
C ASP A 65 6.17 -3.92 -4.95
N ALA A 66 7.50 -3.89 -4.81
CA ALA A 66 8.33 -2.91 -5.50
C ALA A 66 8.24 -3.05 -7.03
N VAL A 67 8.19 -4.28 -7.55
CA VAL A 67 8.00 -4.52 -8.99
C VAL A 67 6.59 -4.11 -9.43
N LEU A 68 5.56 -4.49 -8.67
CA LEU A 68 4.17 -4.12 -8.95
C LEU A 68 3.96 -2.61 -8.89
N PHE A 69 4.63 -1.91 -7.97
CA PHE A 69 4.62 -0.46 -7.88
C PHE A 69 5.19 0.20 -9.14
N ILE A 70 6.35 -0.28 -9.63
CA ILE A 70 6.97 0.23 -10.87
C ILE A 70 6.07 -0.03 -12.07
N LEU A 71 5.49 -1.23 -12.17
CA LEU A 71 4.55 -1.59 -13.23
C LEU A 71 3.31 -0.70 -13.17
N GLY A 72 2.68 -0.57 -12.00
CA GLY A 72 1.51 0.28 -11.77
C GLY A 72 1.77 1.73 -12.16
N THR A 73 2.91 2.29 -11.74
CA THR A 73 3.34 3.65 -12.11
C THR A 73 3.50 3.80 -13.63
N THR A 74 4.10 2.81 -14.28
CA THR A 74 4.29 2.80 -15.74
C THR A 74 2.96 2.70 -16.49
N PHE A 75 2.06 1.83 -16.04
CA PHE A 75 0.72 1.67 -16.61
C PHE A 75 -0.12 2.93 -16.43
N TYR A 76 -0.10 3.53 -15.24
CA TYR A 76 -0.82 4.76 -14.94
C TYR A 76 -0.36 5.93 -15.83
N ARG A 77 0.96 6.13 -15.95
CA ARG A 77 1.54 7.15 -16.85
C ARG A 77 1.19 6.89 -18.31
N SER A 78 1.26 5.63 -18.75
CA SER A 78 0.90 5.23 -20.12
C SER A 78 -0.57 5.47 -20.42
N ARG A 79 -1.48 5.18 -19.47
CA ARG A 79 -2.92 5.48 -19.58
C ARG A 79 -3.15 6.97 -19.70
N ARG A 80 -2.56 7.79 -18.83
CA ARG A 80 -2.67 9.26 -18.88
C ARG A 80 -2.18 9.83 -20.21
N LEU A 81 -1.07 9.32 -20.72
CA LEU A 81 -0.54 9.71 -22.02
C LEU A 81 -1.49 9.36 -23.17
N ARG A 82 -2.12 8.17 -23.13
CA ARG A 82 -3.14 7.77 -24.11
C ARG A 82 -4.36 8.68 -24.07
N LEU A 83 -4.88 8.99 -22.88
CA LEU A 83 -6.01 9.90 -22.71
C LEU A 83 -5.69 11.30 -23.25
N PHE A 84 -4.51 11.82 -22.96
CA PHE A 84 -4.05 13.10 -23.50
C PHE A 84 -4.02 13.11 -25.03
N ARG A 85 -3.49 12.05 -25.65
CA ARG A 85 -3.49 11.90 -27.12
C ARG A 85 -4.91 11.83 -27.69
N GLN A 86 -5.83 11.13 -27.02
CA GLN A 86 -7.23 11.04 -27.45
C GLN A 86 -7.95 12.38 -27.36
N ILE A 87 -7.71 13.16 -26.29
CA ILE A 87 -8.25 14.52 -26.14
C ILE A 87 -7.72 15.43 -27.26
N LYS A 88 -6.42 15.38 -27.55
CA LYS A 88 -5.79 16.20 -28.62
C LYS A 88 -6.26 15.79 -30.02
N ALA A 89 -6.57 14.51 -30.23
CA ALA A 89 -7.09 13.98 -31.49
C ALA A 89 -8.63 14.07 -31.63
N ALA A 90 -9.33 14.60 -30.62
CA ALA A 90 -10.78 14.70 -30.66
C ALA A 90 -11.23 15.67 -31.76
N GLY A 91 -12.17 15.23 -32.61
CA GLY A 91 -12.69 16.04 -33.72
C GLY A 91 -13.62 17.18 -33.31
N SER A 92 -14.00 17.29 -32.04
CA SER A 92 -14.80 18.40 -31.51
C SER A 92 -14.48 18.70 -30.04
N GLU A 93 -14.67 19.96 -29.65
CA GLU A 93 -14.55 20.40 -28.26
C GLU A 93 -15.51 19.64 -27.33
N THR A 94 -16.76 19.43 -27.77
CA THR A 94 -17.77 18.69 -27.02
C THR A 94 -17.36 17.24 -26.75
N ALA A 95 -16.72 16.57 -27.72
CA ALA A 95 -16.20 15.21 -27.54
C ALA A 95 -15.03 15.17 -26.55
N ALA A 96 -14.13 16.17 -26.61
CA ALA A 96 -13.00 16.30 -25.69
C ALA A 96 -13.45 16.58 -24.24
N LEU A 97 -14.42 17.48 -24.05
CA LEU A 97 -15.00 17.79 -22.74
C LEU A 97 -15.70 16.55 -22.14
N LYS A 98 -16.42 15.77 -22.95
CA LYS A 98 -17.04 14.51 -22.49
C LYS A 98 -16.00 13.48 -22.05
N MET A 99 -14.85 13.40 -22.72
CA MET A 99 -13.74 12.52 -22.30
C MET A 99 -13.12 12.98 -20.98
N LEU A 100 -12.93 14.29 -20.80
CA LEU A 100 -12.45 14.87 -19.54
C LEU A 100 -13.41 14.63 -18.38
N ALA A 101 -14.71 14.86 -18.58
CA ALA A 101 -15.72 14.64 -17.54
C ALA A 101 -15.81 13.17 -17.11
N LYS A 102 -15.56 12.23 -18.04
CA LYS A 102 -15.52 10.80 -17.73
C LYS A 102 -14.31 10.40 -16.89
N GLU A 103 -13.14 10.97 -17.14
CA GLU A 103 -11.92 10.64 -16.38
C GLU A 103 -11.84 11.41 -15.06
N PHE A 104 -12.42 12.61 -14.99
CA PHE A 104 -12.43 13.47 -13.80
C PHE A 104 -13.87 13.86 -13.42
N PRO A 105 -14.68 12.94 -12.89
CA PRO A 105 -16.07 13.22 -12.54
C PRO A 105 -16.13 14.18 -11.34
N ILE A 106 -16.27 15.49 -11.61
CA ILE A 106 -16.37 16.53 -10.57
C ILE A 106 -17.55 16.31 -9.62
N GLU A 107 -18.59 15.61 -10.07
CA GLU A 107 -19.77 15.24 -9.27
C GLU A 107 -19.43 14.34 -8.07
N GLU A 108 -18.34 13.57 -8.14
CA GLU A 108 -17.87 12.68 -7.05
C GLU A 108 -16.86 13.38 -6.14
N ALA A 109 -16.48 14.62 -6.45
CA ALA A 109 -15.51 15.35 -5.67
C ALA A 109 -16.09 15.74 -4.29
N PRO A 110 -15.26 15.89 -3.25
CA PRO A 110 -15.71 16.19 -1.89
C PRO A 110 -16.20 17.65 -1.72
N PHE A 111 -16.65 18.30 -2.79
CA PHE A 111 -17.12 19.68 -2.82
C PHE A 111 -18.33 19.82 -3.76
N SER A 112 -19.26 20.72 -3.43
CA SER A 112 -20.40 21.03 -4.29
C SER A 112 -20.00 22.06 -5.35
N ALA A 113 -19.70 21.60 -6.56
CA ALA A 113 -19.51 22.47 -7.71
C ALA A 113 -20.84 22.73 -8.42
N THR A 114 -21.06 23.97 -8.88
CA THR A 114 -22.16 24.22 -9.81
C THR A 114 -21.79 23.66 -11.19
N ALA A 115 -22.80 23.36 -12.03
CA ALA A 115 -22.56 22.90 -13.40
C ALA A 115 -21.70 23.89 -14.22
N ALA A 116 -21.84 25.20 -13.96
CA ALA A 116 -21.06 26.24 -14.61
C ALA A 116 -19.57 26.20 -14.20
N ASP A 117 -19.28 25.95 -12.92
CA ASP A 117 -17.90 25.84 -12.42
C ASP A 117 -17.20 24.60 -12.98
N ALA A 118 -17.92 23.47 -13.03
CA ALA A 118 -17.41 22.23 -13.62
C ALA A 118 -17.04 22.41 -15.10
N ASP A 119 -17.94 23.02 -15.87
CA ASP A 119 -17.71 23.35 -17.28
C ASP A 119 -16.51 24.29 -17.47
N ALA A 120 -16.38 25.33 -16.64
CA ALA A 120 -15.25 26.25 -16.69
C ALA A 120 -13.91 25.55 -16.41
N LEU A 121 -13.90 24.62 -15.44
CA LEU A 121 -12.72 23.81 -15.12
C LEU A 121 -12.35 22.88 -16.28
N TYR A 122 -13.31 22.15 -16.85
CA TYR A 122 -13.03 21.26 -17.99
C TYR A 122 -12.52 22.02 -19.21
N ARG A 123 -13.07 23.21 -19.52
CA ARG A 123 -12.56 24.06 -20.61
C ARG A 123 -11.15 24.56 -20.34
N SER A 124 -10.83 24.88 -19.09
CA SER A 124 -9.47 25.29 -18.69
C SER A 124 -8.47 24.14 -18.83
N LEU A 125 -8.86 22.93 -18.39
CA LEU A 125 -8.06 21.71 -18.56
C LEU A 125 -7.86 21.37 -20.04
N LEU A 126 -8.90 21.52 -20.86
CA LEU A 126 -8.82 21.31 -22.30
C LEU A 126 -7.86 22.31 -22.95
N THR A 127 -7.95 23.59 -22.59
CA THR A 127 -7.05 24.64 -23.09
C THR A 127 -5.60 24.33 -22.76
N LEU A 128 -5.33 23.89 -21.54
CA LEU A 128 -4.00 23.44 -21.12
C LEU A 128 -3.55 22.21 -21.92
N ALA A 129 -4.43 21.23 -22.11
CA ALA A 129 -4.11 20.01 -22.84
C ALA A 129 -3.81 20.24 -24.32
N CYS A 130 -4.51 21.18 -24.96
CA CYS A 130 -4.23 21.55 -26.35
C CYS A 130 -2.88 22.26 -26.52
N ARG A 131 -2.45 23.05 -25.52
CA ARG A 131 -1.20 23.83 -25.56
C ARG A 131 0.03 23.03 -25.13
N ALA A 132 -0.14 22.04 -24.27
CA ALA A 132 0.98 21.25 -23.76
C ALA A 132 1.40 20.17 -24.76
N ASP A 133 2.71 19.88 -24.80
CA ASP A 133 3.23 18.72 -25.50
C ASP A 133 3.36 17.52 -24.57
N PRO A 134 3.10 16.30 -25.08
CA PRO A 134 3.24 15.09 -24.29
C PRO A 134 4.69 14.87 -23.89
N VAL A 135 4.99 14.97 -22.60
CA VAL A 135 6.31 14.63 -22.04
C VAL A 135 6.49 13.11 -22.10
N LYS A 136 7.69 12.65 -22.50
CA LYS A 136 8.03 11.21 -22.49
C LYS A 136 7.87 10.65 -21.08
N THR A 137 7.10 9.58 -20.97
CA THR A 137 6.85 8.86 -19.72
C THR A 137 8.00 7.88 -19.44
N SER A 138 9.17 8.37 -19.03
CA SER A 138 10.22 7.51 -18.49
C SER A 138 10.02 7.29 -16.99
N LEU A 139 10.51 6.17 -16.47
CA LEU A 139 10.69 6.00 -15.04
C LEU A 139 11.72 7.02 -14.54
N SER A 140 11.36 7.73 -13.48
CA SER A 140 12.22 8.69 -12.79
C SER A 140 13.01 7.97 -11.71
N LYS A 141 14.14 8.56 -11.31
CA LYS A 141 14.88 8.12 -10.09
C LYS A 141 13.99 8.18 -8.84
N SER A 142 13.02 9.10 -8.81
CA SER A 142 12.04 9.18 -7.74
C SER A 142 11.15 7.94 -7.66
N ASP A 143 10.77 7.35 -8.80
CA ASP A 143 9.91 6.16 -8.84
C ASP A 143 10.66 4.93 -8.34
N LEU A 144 11.95 4.84 -8.66
CA LEU A 144 12.80 3.77 -8.15
C LEU A 144 13.01 3.91 -6.63
N PHE A 145 13.18 5.13 -6.13
CA PHE A 145 13.27 5.37 -4.69
C PHE A 145 11.95 5.04 -3.97
N ALA A 146 10.81 5.33 -4.60
CA ALA A 146 9.49 4.96 -4.10
C ALA A 146 9.35 3.43 -3.97
N ALA A 147 9.69 2.70 -5.04
CA ALA A 147 9.66 1.25 -5.05
C ALA A 147 10.60 0.66 -3.98
N LEU A 148 11.79 1.24 -3.81
CA LEU A 148 12.72 0.82 -2.77
C LEU A 148 12.17 1.09 -1.36
N ALA A 149 11.47 2.22 -1.17
CA ALA A 149 10.82 2.54 0.09
C ALA A 149 9.66 1.58 0.41
N VAL A 150 8.85 1.20 -0.59
CA VAL A 150 7.82 0.14 -0.44
C VAL A 150 8.47 -1.19 -0.04
N PHE A 151 9.48 -1.64 -0.79
CA PHE A 151 10.25 -2.84 -0.46
C PHE A 151 10.77 -2.83 0.98
N ALA A 152 11.43 -1.74 1.37
CA ALA A 152 12.02 -1.62 2.69
C ALA A 152 10.95 -1.59 3.78
N LEU A 153 9.83 -0.92 3.55
CA LEU A 153 8.72 -0.82 4.48
C LEU A 153 8.11 -2.20 4.74
N VAL A 154 7.80 -2.95 3.70
CA VAL A 154 7.21 -4.30 3.79
C VAL A 154 8.20 -5.29 4.40
N SER A 155 9.46 -5.25 3.98
CA SER A 155 10.49 -6.13 4.54
C SER A 155 10.69 -5.85 6.04
N ALA A 156 10.63 -4.58 6.45
CA ALA A 156 10.80 -4.19 7.84
C ALA A 156 9.69 -4.68 8.76
N THR A 157 8.50 -5.04 8.24
CA THR A 157 7.43 -5.60 9.09
C THR A 157 7.76 -7.01 9.62
N ALA A 158 8.77 -7.69 9.06
CA ALA A 158 9.28 -8.93 9.62
C ALA A 158 10.04 -8.72 10.94
N ILE A 159 10.65 -7.54 11.13
CA ILE A 159 11.53 -7.26 12.28
C ILE A 159 10.77 -7.42 13.60
N PRO A 160 9.59 -6.79 13.81
CA PRO A 160 8.82 -7.00 15.03
C PRO A 160 8.39 -8.46 15.25
N ALA A 161 8.21 -9.23 14.17
CA ALA A 161 7.84 -10.64 14.26
C ALA A 161 8.99 -11.49 14.81
N VAL A 162 10.22 -11.21 14.41
CA VAL A 162 11.39 -12.03 14.77
C VAL A 162 12.09 -11.58 16.06
N ILE A 163 11.94 -10.30 16.46
CA ILE A 163 12.57 -9.75 17.67
C ILE A 163 12.34 -10.63 18.92
N PRO A 164 11.13 -11.12 19.23
CA PRO A 164 10.91 -11.93 20.42
C PRO A 164 11.71 -13.24 20.43
N PHE A 165 11.99 -13.83 19.26
CA PHE A 165 12.79 -15.05 19.16
C PHE A 165 14.29 -14.82 19.38
N LEU A 166 14.76 -13.57 19.22
CA LEU A 166 16.15 -13.20 19.50
C LEU A 166 16.37 -12.88 20.99
N LEU A 167 15.30 -12.57 21.72
CA LEU A 167 15.36 -12.12 23.12
C LEU A 167 14.89 -13.17 24.13
N ILE A 168 14.12 -14.17 23.69
CA ILE A 168 13.46 -15.15 24.56
C ILE A 168 13.93 -16.56 24.18
N ASP A 169 14.60 -17.23 25.11
CA ASP A 169 15.15 -18.58 24.88
C ASP A 169 14.07 -19.63 24.60
N SER A 170 12.90 -19.50 25.24
CA SER A 170 11.81 -20.45 25.03
C SER A 170 11.00 -20.12 23.77
N ALA A 171 11.12 -20.98 22.74
CA ALA A 171 10.45 -20.81 21.45
C ALA A 171 8.93 -20.60 21.56
N HIS A 172 8.25 -21.31 22.48
CA HIS A 172 6.80 -21.16 22.68
C HIS A 172 6.41 -19.78 23.24
N LEU A 173 7.20 -19.22 24.16
CA LEU A 173 6.92 -17.89 24.72
C LEU A 173 7.27 -16.80 23.71
N ALA A 174 8.39 -16.96 22.97
CA ALA A 174 8.77 -16.09 21.87
C ALA A 174 7.65 -15.99 20.82
N LEU A 175 7.10 -17.13 20.40
CA LEU A 175 6.00 -17.21 19.44
C LEU A 175 4.75 -16.47 19.92
N ARG A 176 4.33 -16.68 21.17
CA ARG A 176 3.16 -15.98 21.74
C ARG A 176 3.38 -14.48 21.83
N THR A 177 4.58 -14.08 22.24
CA THR A 177 4.96 -12.66 22.36
C THR A 177 4.99 -11.99 20.99
N SER A 178 5.55 -12.67 19.98
CA SER A 178 5.54 -12.23 18.58
C SER A 178 4.12 -12.04 18.04
N ASN A 179 3.26 -13.05 18.21
CA ASN A 179 1.86 -12.95 17.77
C ASN A 179 1.11 -11.80 18.45
N LEU A 180 1.32 -11.60 19.75
CA LEU A 180 0.72 -10.47 20.46
C LEU A 180 1.21 -9.13 19.91
N PHE A 181 2.51 -9.01 19.64
CA PHE A 181 3.11 -7.80 19.08
C PHE A 181 2.57 -7.50 17.68
N LEU A 182 2.47 -8.52 16.82
CA LEU A 182 1.91 -8.38 15.47
C LEU A 182 0.43 -7.98 15.50
N ILE A 183 -0.38 -8.58 16.38
CA ILE A 183 -1.79 -8.20 16.57
C ILE A 183 -1.92 -6.76 17.05
N MET A 184 -1.06 -6.33 17.99
CA MET A 184 -1.02 -4.93 18.43
C MET A 184 -0.64 -3.99 17.29
N LEU A 185 0.34 -4.37 16.46
CA LEU A 185 0.74 -3.56 15.30
C LEU A 185 -0.37 -3.47 14.25
N LEU A 186 -1.14 -4.54 14.00
CA LEU A 186 -2.33 -4.48 13.14
C LEU A 186 -3.34 -3.45 13.65
N PHE A 187 -3.60 -3.44 14.97
CA PHE A 187 -4.48 -2.45 15.60
C PHE A 187 -3.93 -1.02 15.45
N VAL A 188 -2.64 -0.81 15.72
CA VAL A 188 -1.98 0.50 15.64
C VAL A 188 -1.98 1.02 14.20
N THR A 189 -1.71 0.18 13.21
CA THR A 189 -1.78 0.54 11.79
C THR A 189 -3.19 0.98 11.41
N GLY A 190 -4.22 0.23 11.80
CA GLY A 190 -5.62 0.64 11.57
C GLY A 190 -6.01 1.92 12.31
N TYR A 191 -5.53 2.11 13.53
CA TYR A 191 -5.74 3.35 14.29
C TYR A 191 -5.11 4.56 13.58
N ALA A 192 -3.86 4.42 13.14
CA ALA A 192 -3.13 5.44 12.40
C ALA A 192 -3.84 5.79 11.08
N TRP A 193 -4.36 4.78 10.39
CA TRP A 193 -5.10 4.97 9.13
C TRP A 193 -6.36 5.82 9.32
N ALA A 194 -7.17 5.54 10.33
CA ALA A 194 -8.36 6.36 10.62
C ALA A 194 -8.00 7.78 11.07
N LYS A 195 -6.89 7.97 11.78
CA LYS A 195 -6.42 9.32 12.11
C LYS A 195 -6.03 10.11 10.85
N PHE A 196 -5.48 9.43 9.85
CA PHE A 196 -5.14 10.05 8.56
C PHE A 196 -6.39 10.36 7.71
N SER A 197 -7.37 9.46 7.68
CA SER A 197 -8.60 9.60 6.87
C SER A 197 -9.74 10.37 7.53
N GLY A 198 -9.55 10.86 8.77
CA GLY A 198 -10.61 11.52 9.55
C GLY A 198 -11.70 10.59 10.08
N GLY A 199 -11.45 9.27 10.04
CA GLY A 199 -12.34 8.24 10.57
C GLY A 199 -12.27 8.11 12.11
N ARG A 200 -12.99 7.12 12.65
CA ARG A 200 -12.98 6.80 14.09
C ARG A 200 -11.83 5.84 14.42
N PRO A 201 -10.74 6.29 15.09
CA PRO A 201 -9.49 5.53 15.19
C PRO A 201 -9.62 4.15 15.86
N PHE A 202 -10.36 4.08 16.96
CA PHE A 202 -10.55 2.83 17.70
C PHE A 202 -11.33 1.78 16.88
N TYR A 203 -12.39 2.20 16.19
CA TYR A 203 -13.19 1.29 15.36
C TYR A 203 -12.36 0.77 14.19
N ALA A 204 -11.60 1.64 13.51
CA ALA A 204 -10.73 1.23 12.40
C ALA A 204 -9.63 0.26 12.84
N GLY A 205 -8.99 0.51 13.99
CA GLY A 205 -8.03 -0.43 14.58
C GLY A 205 -8.65 -1.80 14.86
N MET A 206 -9.85 -1.83 15.45
CA MET A 206 -10.56 -3.08 15.74
C MET A 206 -10.97 -3.82 14.47
N THR A 207 -11.51 -3.11 13.47
CA THR A 207 -11.89 -3.72 12.18
C THR A 207 -10.68 -4.26 11.44
N MET A 208 -9.56 -3.53 11.41
CA MET A 208 -8.34 -3.98 10.75
C MET A 208 -7.75 -5.22 11.43
N THR A 209 -7.76 -5.24 12.76
CA THR A 209 -7.32 -6.41 13.53
C THR A 209 -8.21 -7.62 13.24
N GLY A 210 -9.53 -7.44 13.27
CA GLY A 210 -10.49 -8.51 12.98
C GLY A 210 -10.37 -9.05 11.55
N LEU A 211 -10.26 -8.17 10.56
CA LEU A 211 -10.06 -8.56 9.17
C LEU A 211 -8.70 -9.24 8.97
N GLY A 212 -7.63 -8.72 9.55
CA GLY A 212 -6.30 -9.33 9.48
C GLY A 212 -6.30 -10.74 10.06
N LEU A 213 -6.88 -10.94 11.24
CA LEU A 213 -7.01 -12.26 11.86
C LEU A 213 -7.86 -13.23 11.03
N LEU A 214 -8.95 -12.74 10.41
CA LEU A 214 -9.76 -13.53 9.50
C LEU A 214 -8.96 -13.98 8.26
N LEU A 215 -8.18 -13.07 7.66
CA LEU A 215 -7.34 -13.38 6.51
C LEU A 215 -6.24 -14.38 6.86
N VAL A 216 -5.61 -14.24 8.03
CA VAL A 216 -4.64 -15.23 8.56
C VAL A 216 -5.30 -16.60 8.70
N ALA A 217 -6.49 -16.66 9.30
CA ALA A 217 -7.21 -17.92 9.48
C ALA A 217 -7.55 -18.60 8.14
N ILE A 218 -7.96 -17.82 7.13
CA ILE A 218 -8.22 -18.31 5.78
C ILE A 218 -6.94 -18.83 5.13
N ALA A 219 -5.84 -18.07 5.21
CA ALA A 219 -4.56 -18.45 4.62
C ALA A 219 -4.07 -19.79 5.16
N ILE A 220 -4.10 -19.95 6.48
CA ILE A 220 -3.75 -21.21 7.16
C ILE A 220 -4.67 -22.35 6.72
N ALA A 221 -5.98 -22.12 6.65
CA ALA A 221 -6.93 -23.15 6.21
C ALA A 221 -6.69 -23.62 4.76
N LEU A 222 -6.10 -22.76 3.92
CA LEU A 222 -5.75 -23.06 2.53
C LEU A 222 -4.33 -23.64 2.36
N GLY A 223 -3.61 -23.89 3.46
CA GLY A 223 -2.27 -24.51 3.44
C GLY A 223 -1.11 -23.52 3.50
N GLY A 224 -1.35 -22.29 3.95
CA GLY A 224 -0.33 -21.32 4.32
C GLY A 224 0.23 -21.51 5.72
#